data_AF-A0A842UC73-F1
#
_entry.id   AF-A0A842UC73-F1
#
_cell.length_a   1.000
_cell.length_b   1.000
_cell.length_c   1.000
_cell.angle_alpha   90.00
_cell.angle_beta   90.00
_cell.angle_gamma   90.00
#
_symmetry.space_group_name_H-M   'P 1'
#
loop_
_entity.id
_entity.type
_entity.pdbx_description
1 polymer ?
#
loop_
_entity_poly.entity_id
_entity_poly.type
_entity_poly.pdbx_seq_one_letter_code
_entity_poly.pdbx_strand_id
1 'polypeptide(L)'
;MRDIPSSYQLRKSKIPPDEVVEAIKAFPTSSFVQKRAKLVVLLILDGFLFGHIEKLVLADIHLDLGTISSAGMRPLSKDTLAFLKEYLKVRPQKGRTQDLFVTDFGTTVGEDTLYAGVFRWLRYEVGTDYTLRDFYQYYVDQTLKRFPLLKRPALGREMGLSSHASIVNHVLTFGDPAVDRNLEDPE
;
A
#
# COMPACT_ATOMS: atom_id res chain seq x y z
N MET A 1 5.82 -24.80 -24.98
CA MET A 1 5.90 -24.49 -23.53
C MET A 1 7.13 -23.62 -23.34
N ARG A 2 6.98 -22.38 -22.82
CA ARG A 2 8.12 -21.55 -22.42
C ARG A 2 8.22 -21.61 -20.90
N ASP A 3 9.41 -21.88 -20.40
CA ASP A 3 9.72 -21.88 -18.97
C ASP A 3 9.46 -20.50 -18.36
N ILE A 4 8.69 -20.46 -17.28
CA ILE A 4 8.44 -19.22 -16.52
C ILE A 4 9.71 -18.92 -15.69
N PRO A 5 10.31 -17.72 -15.81
CA PRO A 5 11.51 -17.37 -15.03
C PRO A 5 11.28 -17.46 -13.52
N SER A 6 12.26 -17.93 -12.76
CA SER A 6 12.12 -18.17 -11.30
C SER A 6 11.79 -16.91 -10.46
N SER A 7 11.88 -15.72 -11.05
CA SER A 7 11.50 -14.44 -10.45
C SER A 7 10.00 -14.26 -10.19
N TYR A 8 9.14 -15.16 -10.73
CA TYR A 8 7.68 -15.08 -10.63
C TYR A 8 7.04 -16.03 -9.59
N GLN A 9 7.84 -16.70 -8.75
CA GLN A 9 7.31 -17.51 -7.64
C GLN A 9 6.81 -16.63 -6.48
N LEU A 10 5.62 -16.93 -5.95
CA LEU A 10 5.09 -16.34 -4.71
C LEU A 10 6.06 -16.57 -3.55
N ARG A 11 6.59 -15.50 -2.98
CA ARG A 11 7.25 -15.57 -1.68
C ARG A 11 6.15 -15.48 -0.61
N LYS A 12 6.18 -16.39 0.38
CA LYS A 12 5.50 -16.15 1.66
C LYS A 12 5.92 -14.77 2.17
N SER A 13 4.98 -13.98 2.73
CA SER A 13 5.39 -12.76 3.45
C SER A 13 6.42 -13.18 4.49
N LYS A 14 7.63 -12.61 4.36
CA LYS A 14 8.73 -12.91 5.24
C LYS A 14 8.78 -11.99 6.45
N ILE A 15 7.96 -10.94 6.49
CA ILE A 15 8.01 -9.94 7.57
C ILE A 15 7.26 -10.47 8.79
N PRO A 16 7.93 -10.72 9.92
CA PRO A 16 7.28 -10.99 11.19
C PRO A 16 6.43 -9.78 11.65
N PRO A 17 5.25 -9.99 12.29
CA PRO A 17 4.39 -8.90 12.76
C PRO A 17 5.11 -7.88 13.67
N ASP A 18 5.99 -8.39 14.53
CA ASP A 18 6.90 -7.64 15.40
C ASP A 18 7.81 -6.71 14.61
N GLU A 19 8.43 -7.18 13.53
CA GLU A 19 9.28 -6.34 12.67
C GLU A 19 8.50 -5.24 11.94
N VAL A 20 7.23 -5.49 11.55
CA VAL A 20 6.37 -4.43 10.98
C VAL A 20 6.12 -3.33 12.00
N VAL A 21 5.77 -3.71 13.24
CA VAL A 21 5.51 -2.75 14.32
C VAL A 21 6.78 -1.98 14.68
N GLU A 22 7.92 -2.66 14.76
CA GLU A 22 9.22 -2.03 15.01
C GLU A 22 9.59 -1.06 13.89
N ALA A 23 9.40 -1.43 12.63
CA ALA A 23 9.64 -0.55 11.49
C ALA A 23 8.80 0.73 11.58
N ILE A 24 7.49 0.62 11.84
CA ILE A 24 6.59 1.80 11.95
C ILE A 24 6.98 2.71 13.12
N LYS A 25 7.39 2.12 14.26
CA LYS A 25 7.83 2.88 15.44
C LYS A 25 9.17 3.57 15.20
N ALA A 26 10.10 2.89 14.55
CA ALA A 26 11.42 3.43 14.18
C ALA A 26 11.33 4.51 13.09
N PHE A 27 10.17 4.67 12.45
CA PHE A 27 9.97 5.66 11.38
C PHE A 27 10.15 7.08 11.91
N PRO A 28 11.24 7.78 11.54
CA PRO A 28 11.51 9.14 11.96
C PRO A 28 10.48 10.06 11.33
N THR A 29 10.14 11.12 12.05
CA THR A 29 9.13 12.08 11.61
C THR A 29 9.64 13.51 11.76
N SER A 30 10.96 13.71 11.78
CA SER A 30 11.58 15.01 12.00
C SER A 30 11.50 15.90 10.76
N SER A 31 11.51 15.33 9.55
CA SER A 31 11.31 16.08 8.31
C SER A 31 9.96 15.79 7.63
N PHE A 32 9.50 16.73 6.80
CA PHE A 32 8.28 16.53 6.01
C PHE A 32 8.40 15.34 5.04
N VAL A 33 9.58 15.19 4.41
CA VAL A 33 9.90 14.03 3.55
C VAL A 33 9.74 12.70 4.29
N GLN A 34 10.19 12.62 5.54
CA GLN A 34 10.03 11.40 6.34
C GLN A 34 8.58 11.17 6.75
N LYS A 35 7.85 12.22 7.16
CA LYS A 35 6.41 12.10 7.44
C LYS A 35 5.63 11.63 6.21
N ARG A 36 5.99 12.13 5.02
CA ARG A 36 5.44 11.70 3.74
C ARG A 36 5.66 10.21 3.51
N ALA A 37 6.89 9.74 3.66
CA ALA A 37 7.22 8.33 3.50
C ALA A 37 6.50 7.44 4.52
N LYS A 38 6.36 7.88 5.77
CA LYS A 38 5.62 7.15 6.81
C LYS A 38 4.15 6.98 6.46
N LEU A 39 3.52 8.05 5.97
CA LEU A 39 2.12 8.00 5.57
C LEU A 39 1.90 7.00 4.42
N VAL A 40 2.82 6.93 3.45
CA VAL A 40 2.75 5.93 2.37
C VAL A 40 2.76 4.50 2.93
N VAL A 41 3.68 4.18 3.85
CA VAL A 41 3.75 2.84 4.45
C VAL A 41 2.48 2.52 5.26
N LEU A 42 1.97 3.47 6.03
CA LEU A 42 0.72 3.29 6.79
C LEU A 42 -0.49 3.04 5.88
N LEU A 43 -0.60 3.75 4.75
CA LEU A 43 -1.66 3.49 3.77
C LEU A 43 -1.50 2.12 3.11
N ILE A 44 -0.28 1.66 2.85
CA ILE A 44 -0.07 0.29 2.34
C ILE A 44 -0.54 -0.75 3.36
N LEU A 45 -0.28 -0.51 4.64
CA LEU A 45 -0.73 -1.37 5.74
C LEU A 45 -2.24 -1.31 5.99
N ASP A 46 -2.92 -0.27 5.51
CA ASP A 46 -4.39 -0.21 5.42
C ASP A 46 -4.93 -0.81 4.10
N GLY A 47 -4.05 -1.39 3.27
CA GLY A 47 -4.43 -2.11 2.06
C GLY A 47 -4.56 -1.27 0.80
N PHE A 48 -4.01 -0.05 0.78
CA PHE A 48 -3.93 0.74 -0.45
C PHE A 48 -2.73 0.31 -1.30
N LEU A 49 -2.94 0.17 -2.61
CA LEU A 49 -1.86 -0.06 -3.56
C LEU A 49 -1.07 1.24 -3.80
N PHE A 50 0.25 1.13 -3.96
CA PHE A 50 1.11 2.29 -4.17
C PHE A 50 0.68 3.16 -5.37
N GLY A 51 0.31 2.54 -6.50
CA GLY A 51 -0.20 3.26 -7.68
C GLY A 51 -1.55 3.96 -7.49
N HIS A 52 -2.29 3.67 -6.40
CA HIS A 52 -3.44 4.45 -5.97
C HIS A 52 -3.02 5.55 -4.98
N ILE A 53 -2.11 5.23 -4.06
CA ILE A 53 -1.60 6.17 -3.05
C ILE A 53 -0.98 7.40 -3.71
N GLU A 54 -0.13 7.22 -4.71
CA GLU A 54 0.56 8.34 -5.37
C GLU A 54 -0.40 9.34 -6.03
N LYS A 55 -1.59 8.89 -6.42
CA LYS A 55 -2.62 9.68 -7.13
C LYS A 55 -3.67 10.26 -6.20
N LEU A 56 -3.55 10.03 -4.89
CA LEU A 56 -4.51 10.54 -3.92
C LEU A 56 -4.53 12.06 -3.95
N VAL A 57 -5.74 12.62 -4.02
CA VAL A 57 -5.97 14.06 -3.86
C VAL A 57 -6.66 14.35 -2.52
N LEU A 58 -6.61 15.60 -2.06
CA LEU A 58 -7.25 16.03 -0.82
C LEU A 58 -8.75 15.75 -0.80
N ALA A 59 -9.41 15.83 -1.97
CA ALA A 59 -10.84 15.53 -2.11
C ALA A 59 -11.18 14.04 -1.88
N ASP A 60 -10.20 13.14 -1.94
CA ASP A 60 -10.42 11.73 -1.65
C ASP A 60 -10.49 11.45 -0.14
N ILE A 61 -10.11 12.41 0.72
CA ILE A 61 -9.92 12.21 2.16
C ILE A 61 -11.14 12.68 2.95
N HIS A 62 -11.81 11.73 3.61
CA HIS A 62 -12.99 12.00 4.44
C HIS A 62 -12.62 11.83 5.92
N LEU A 63 -12.05 12.86 6.53
CA LEU A 63 -11.50 12.80 7.90
C LEU A 63 -12.55 12.47 8.98
N ASP A 64 -13.79 12.89 8.78
CA ASP A 64 -14.89 12.66 9.73
C ASP A 64 -15.38 11.21 9.69
N LEU A 65 -15.35 10.60 8.50
CA LEU A 65 -15.69 9.20 8.29
C LEU A 65 -14.49 8.27 8.55
N GLY A 66 -13.28 8.83 8.59
CA GLY A 66 -12.05 8.06 8.69
C GLY A 66 -11.80 7.20 7.45
N THR A 67 -12.18 7.67 6.27
CA THR A 67 -12.12 6.90 5.01
C THR A 67 -11.42 7.64 3.88
N ILE A 68 -10.94 6.90 2.88
CA ILE A 68 -10.45 7.44 1.60
C ILE A 68 -11.29 6.84 0.45
N SER A 69 -11.64 7.64 -0.55
CA SER A 69 -12.57 7.25 -1.64
C SER A 69 -11.94 6.85 -2.98
N SER A 70 -10.63 7.01 -3.18
CA SER A 70 -10.00 6.91 -4.52
C SER A 70 -10.11 5.54 -5.22
N ALA A 71 -10.29 4.46 -4.46
CA ALA A 71 -10.44 3.10 -4.98
C ALA A 71 -11.66 2.40 -4.33
N GLY A 72 -12.72 3.18 -4.09
CA GLY A 72 -13.84 2.82 -3.22
C GLY A 72 -13.65 3.42 -1.81
N MET A 73 -14.74 3.49 -1.05
CA MET A 73 -14.72 4.01 0.33
C MET A 73 -14.04 3.01 1.26
N ARG A 74 -12.76 3.26 1.58
CA ARG A 74 -11.96 2.39 2.45
C ARG A 74 -11.74 3.03 3.81
N PRO A 75 -12.02 2.33 4.93
CA PRO A 75 -11.71 2.82 6.26
C PRO A 75 -10.20 2.79 6.53
N LEU A 76 -9.72 3.79 7.26
CA LEU A 76 -8.35 3.86 7.77
C LEU A 76 -8.26 3.25 9.16
N SER A 77 -7.12 2.66 9.49
CA SER A 77 -6.83 2.29 10.88
C SER A 77 -6.71 3.54 11.75
N LYS A 78 -6.89 3.37 13.07
CA LYS A 78 -6.83 4.50 14.02
C LYS A 78 -5.49 5.23 13.95
N ASP A 79 -4.40 4.48 13.81
CA ASP A 79 -3.04 5.01 13.75
C ASP A 79 -2.80 5.77 12.43
N THR A 80 -3.25 5.22 11.30
CA THR A 80 -3.18 5.91 10.00
C THR A 80 -4.00 7.19 10.00
N LEU A 81 -5.23 7.17 10.55
CA LEU A 81 -6.08 8.36 10.61
C LEU A 81 -5.48 9.45 11.50
N ALA A 82 -4.95 9.08 12.67
CA ALA A 82 -4.26 10.01 13.56
C ALA A 82 -3.05 10.64 12.86
N PHE A 83 -2.22 9.80 12.22
CA PHE A 83 -1.03 10.27 11.52
C PHE A 83 -1.35 11.11 10.28
N LEU A 84 -2.40 10.77 9.53
CA LEU A 84 -2.88 11.55 8.40
C LEU A 84 -3.31 12.96 8.84
N LYS A 85 -4.04 13.07 9.96
CA LYS A 85 -4.42 14.38 10.53
C LYS A 85 -3.18 15.21 10.90
N GLU A 86 -2.14 14.60 11.48
CA GLU A 86 -0.89 15.29 11.78
C GLU A 86 -0.12 15.71 10.53
N TYR A 87 -0.04 14.82 9.53
CA TYR A 87 0.60 15.09 8.25
C TYR A 87 -0.06 16.27 7.53
N LEU A 88 -1.39 16.30 7.47
CA LEU A 88 -2.14 17.37 6.81
C LEU A 88 -1.92 18.76 7.46
N LYS A 89 -1.67 18.82 8.78
CA LYS A 89 -1.34 20.08 9.48
C LYS A 89 -0.02 20.69 9.03
N VAL A 90 0.94 19.85 8.64
CA VAL A 90 2.29 20.28 8.24
C VAL A 90 2.51 20.19 6.72
N ARG A 91 1.53 19.71 5.96
CA ARG A 91 1.60 19.63 4.49
C ARG A 91 1.75 21.04 3.91
N PRO A 92 2.81 21.31 3.11
CA PRO A 92 2.97 22.56 2.42
C PRO A 92 1.72 22.92 1.59
N GLN A 93 1.27 24.16 1.74
CA GLN A 93 0.14 24.72 0.97
C GLN A 93 0.60 25.66 -0.15
N LYS A 94 1.92 25.81 -0.32
CA LYS A 94 2.51 26.65 -1.36
C LYS A 94 2.36 25.95 -2.70
N GLY A 95 1.26 26.18 -3.41
CA GLY A 95 1.01 25.52 -4.68
C GLY A 95 -0.45 25.13 -4.76
N ARG A 96 -1.08 25.42 -5.90
CA ARG A 96 -2.51 25.15 -6.11
C ARG A 96 -2.83 23.67 -6.33
N THR A 97 -1.91 22.75 -5.99
CA THR A 97 -2.11 21.32 -6.20
C THR A 97 -3.04 20.73 -5.15
N GLN A 98 -3.94 19.87 -5.64
CA GLN A 98 -4.85 19.08 -4.81
C GLN A 98 -4.21 17.75 -4.40
N ASP A 99 -3.00 17.41 -4.85
CA ASP A 99 -2.37 16.12 -4.56
C ASP A 99 -2.07 15.97 -3.06
N LEU A 100 -2.39 14.83 -2.45
CA LEU A 100 -2.08 14.58 -1.05
C LEU A 100 -0.56 14.64 -0.79
N PHE A 101 0.21 14.13 -1.74
CA PHE A 101 1.67 14.04 -1.68
C PHE A 101 2.34 15.14 -2.48
N VAL A 102 3.01 16.04 -1.77
CA VAL A 102 3.71 17.19 -2.35
C VAL A 102 5.16 17.22 -1.94
N THR A 103 5.97 17.99 -2.67
CA THR A 103 7.33 18.38 -2.30
C THR A 103 7.31 19.37 -1.13
N ASP A 104 8.48 19.68 -0.56
CA ASP A 104 8.62 20.71 0.48
C ASP A 104 8.17 22.10 -0.01
N PHE A 105 8.15 22.31 -1.33
CA PHE A 105 7.70 23.53 -1.98
C PHE A 105 6.22 23.53 -2.33
N GLY A 106 5.48 22.45 -2.02
CA GLY A 106 4.04 22.31 -2.28
C GLY A 106 3.67 22.03 -3.75
N THR A 107 4.63 21.55 -4.56
CA THR A 107 4.38 21.02 -5.90
C THR A 107 4.12 19.51 -5.87
N THR A 108 3.52 18.96 -6.92
CA THR A 108 3.33 17.51 -7.09
C THR A 108 4.64 16.76 -6.92
N VAL A 109 4.63 15.69 -6.12
CA VAL A 109 5.78 14.78 -6.00
C VAL A 109 5.66 13.69 -7.08
N GLY A 110 6.74 13.39 -7.80
CA GLY A 110 6.73 12.30 -8.78
C GLY A 110 6.75 10.93 -8.12
N GLU A 111 6.20 9.93 -8.81
CA GLU A 111 6.17 8.51 -8.40
C GLU A 111 7.54 8.03 -7.91
N ASP A 112 8.58 8.15 -8.75
CA ASP A 112 9.94 7.72 -8.44
C ASP A 112 10.50 8.41 -7.19
N THR A 113 10.18 9.68 -6.99
CA THR A 113 10.64 10.45 -5.83
C THR A 113 9.94 9.99 -4.56
N LEU A 114 8.65 9.68 -4.65
CA LEU A 114 7.88 9.15 -3.54
C LEU A 114 8.37 7.75 -3.15
N TYR A 115 8.55 6.87 -4.15
CA TYR A 115 9.06 5.52 -3.97
C TYR A 115 10.47 5.52 -3.40
N ALA A 116 11.40 6.29 -3.99
CA ALA A 116 12.77 6.40 -3.53
C ALA A 116 12.87 6.94 -2.10
N GLY A 117 11.99 7.87 -1.73
CA GLY A 117 11.89 8.38 -0.36
C GLY A 117 11.56 7.28 0.65
N VAL A 118 10.59 6.42 0.34
CA VAL A 118 10.22 5.28 1.19
C VAL A 118 11.31 4.21 1.21
N PHE A 119 11.83 3.86 0.04
CA PHE A 119 12.88 2.84 -0.09
C PHE A 119 14.15 3.22 0.66
N ARG A 120 14.61 4.48 0.53
CA ARG A 120 15.78 4.98 1.25
C ARG A 120 15.58 4.84 2.76
N TRP A 121 14.39 5.15 3.26
CA TRP A 121 14.11 5.01 4.68
C TRP A 121 14.14 3.54 5.14
N LEU A 122 13.41 2.66 4.45
CA LEU A 122 13.39 1.22 4.76
C LEU A 122 14.81 0.65 4.80
N ARG A 123 15.63 1.01 3.80
CA ARG A 123 16.98 0.48 3.64
C ARG A 123 17.97 1.01 4.67
N TYR A 124 18.00 2.32 4.90
CA TYR A 124 19.09 2.96 5.63
C TYR A 124 18.74 3.31 7.09
N GLU A 125 17.46 3.48 7.42
CA GLU A 125 17.04 3.90 8.76
C GLU A 125 16.45 2.73 9.56
N VAL A 126 15.66 1.87 8.92
CA VAL A 126 15.19 0.61 9.55
C VAL A 126 16.22 -0.51 9.41
N GLY A 127 17.05 -0.46 8.36
CA GLY A 127 18.01 -1.52 8.08
C GLY A 127 17.38 -2.77 7.48
N THR A 128 16.27 -2.64 6.76
CA THR A 128 15.57 -3.76 6.12
C THR A 128 15.69 -3.77 4.59
N ASP A 129 15.62 -4.96 4.00
CA ASP A 129 15.53 -5.21 2.57
C ASP A 129 14.06 -5.29 2.09
N TYR A 130 13.09 -5.06 2.98
CA TYR A 130 11.68 -5.12 2.65
C TYR A 130 11.27 -4.03 1.66
N THR A 131 10.41 -4.42 0.72
CA THR A 131 9.82 -3.57 -0.29
C THR A 131 8.40 -3.19 0.08
N LEU A 132 7.84 -2.17 -0.58
CA LEU A 132 6.43 -1.82 -0.42
C LEU A 132 5.48 -2.99 -0.70
N ARG A 133 5.88 -3.90 -1.61
CA ARG A 133 5.13 -5.14 -1.89
C ARG A 133 5.10 -6.07 -0.69
N ASP A 134 6.17 -6.17 0.09
CA ASP A 134 6.21 -7.03 1.27
C ASP A 134 5.26 -6.52 2.37
N PHE A 135 5.17 -5.19 2.57
CA PHE A 135 4.19 -4.58 3.47
C PHE A 135 2.75 -4.81 2.99
N TYR A 136 2.50 -4.73 1.68
CA TYR A 136 1.18 -5.04 1.13
C TYR A 136 0.81 -6.52 1.30
N GLN A 137 1.76 -7.43 1.03
CA GLN A 137 1.56 -8.86 1.25
C GLN A 137 1.30 -9.16 2.73
N TYR A 138 1.97 -8.47 3.64
CA TYR A 138 1.69 -8.56 5.07
C TYR A 138 0.22 -8.18 5.38
N TYR A 139 -0.30 -7.08 4.84
CA TYR A 139 -1.72 -6.73 4.99
C TYR A 139 -2.66 -7.83 4.49
N VAL A 140 -2.37 -8.38 3.31
CA VAL A 140 -3.17 -9.46 2.71
C VAL A 140 -3.19 -10.69 3.63
N ASP A 141 -2.02 -11.11 4.12
CA ASP A 141 -1.89 -12.27 5.01
C ASP A 141 -2.64 -12.06 6.33
N GLN A 142 -2.56 -10.85 6.92
CA GLN A 142 -3.31 -10.52 8.15
C GLN A 142 -4.83 -10.50 7.91
N THR A 143 -5.27 -9.99 6.76
CA THR A 143 -6.69 -9.95 6.38
C THR A 143 -7.25 -11.37 6.22
N LEU A 144 -6.51 -12.25 5.53
CA LEU A 144 -6.89 -13.66 5.35
C LEU A 144 -6.91 -14.44 6.68
N LYS A 145 -5.97 -14.17 7.58
CA LYS A 145 -5.98 -14.75 8.94
C LYS A 145 -7.18 -14.29 9.75
N ARG A 146 -7.53 -13.00 9.67
CA ARG A 146 -8.65 -12.41 10.42
C ARG A 146 -10.01 -12.84 9.87
N PHE A 147 -10.10 -13.06 8.57
CA PHE A 147 -11.32 -13.49 7.89
C PHE A 147 -11.04 -14.75 7.05
N PRO A 148 -10.89 -15.93 7.65
CA PRO A 148 -10.54 -17.16 6.93
C PRO A 148 -11.56 -17.58 5.86
N LEU A 149 -12.81 -17.13 6.01
CA LEU A 149 -13.92 -17.40 5.09
C LEU A 149 -14.05 -16.35 3.98
N LEU A 150 -13.19 -15.33 3.94
CA LEU A 150 -13.19 -14.30 2.90
C LEU A 150 -12.80 -14.96 1.57
N LYS A 151 -13.79 -15.29 0.74
CA LYS A 151 -13.53 -15.84 -0.60
C LYS A 151 -12.70 -14.83 -1.40
N ARG A 152 -11.73 -15.32 -2.20
CA ARG A 152 -10.81 -14.50 -3.01
C ARG A 152 -11.47 -13.34 -3.80
N PRO A 153 -12.71 -13.46 -4.32
CA PRO A 153 -13.41 -12.33 -4.97
C PRO A 153 -13.85 -11.20 -4.03
N ALA A 154 -14.13 -11.51 -2.76
CA ALA A 154 -14.42 -10.50 -1.72
C ALA A 154 -13.13 -9.83 -1.26
N LEU A 155 -12.02 -10.58 -1.18
CA LEU A 155 -10.68 -10.03 -0.97
C LEU A 155 -10.29 -9.07 -2.11
N GLY A 156 -10.57 -9.43 -3.36
CA GLY A 156 -10.31 -8.56 -4.52
C GLY A 156 -11.05 -7.22 -4.44
N ARG A 157 -12.31 -7.23 -4.00
CA ARG A 157 -13.08 -6.00 -3.75
C ARG A 157 -12.52 -5.19 -2.57
N GLU A 158 -12.17 -5.86 -1.48
CA GLU A 158 -11.42 -5.30 -0.34
C GLU A 158 -9.98 -4.90 -0.68
N MET A 159 -9.51 -5.11 -1.92
CA MET A 159 -8.20 -4.68 -2.43
C MET A 159 -8.34 -3.65 -3.57
N GLY A 160 -9.56 -3.21 -3.89
CA GLY A 160 -9.81 -2.23 -4.97
C GLY A 160 -9.70 -2.81 -6.38
N LEU A 161 -9.76 -4.14 -6.54
CA LEU A 161 -9.71 -4.82 -7.83
C LEU A 161 -11.13 -4.92 -8.40
N SER A 162 -11.38 -4.20 -9.49
CA SER A 162 -12.72 -3.94 -10.04
C SER A 162 -13.29 -5.05 -10.92
N SER A 163 -12.51 -6.07 -11.28
CA SER A 163 -12.99 -7.17 -12.13
C SER A 163 -12.32 -8.50 -11.80
N HIS A 164 -12.96 -9.61 -12.17
CA HIS A 164 -12.37 -10.95 -12.08
C HIS A 164 -11.03 -11.02 -12.83
N ALA A 165 -10.92 -10.38 -13.99
CA ALA A 165 -9.68 -10.26 -14.77
C ALA A 165 -8.63 -9.36 -14.10
N SER A 166 -9.01 -8.31 -13.36
CA SER A 166 -8.08 -7.50 -12.56
C SER A 166 -7.57 -8.27 -11.34
N ILE A 167 -8.40 -9.14 -10.75
CA ILE A 167 -8.00 -10.05 -9.67
C ILE A 167 -7.05 -11.11 -10.21
N VAL A 168 -7.39 -11.74 -11.33
CA VAL A 168 -6.56 -12.77 -11.98
C VAL A 168 -5.26 -12.18 -12.52
N ASN A 169 -5.26 -11.06 -13.24
CA ASN A 169 -4.02 -10.40 -13.67
C ASN A 169 -3.20 -9.89 -12.48
N HIS A 170 -3.81 -9.40 -11.40
CA HIS A 170 -3.05 -8.98 -10.22
C HIS A 170 -2.44 -10.18 -9.47
N VAL A 171 -3.16 -11.30 -9.40
CA VAL A 171 -2.64 -12.58 -8.90
C VAL A 171 -1.58 -13.17 -9.84
N LEU A 172 -1.69 -13.02 -11.16
CA LEU A 172 -0.68 -13.50 -12.12
C LEU A 172 0.55 -12.57 -12.22
N THR A 173 0.37 -11.27 -12.01
CA THR A 173 1.46 -10.26 -12.01
C THR A 173 2.22 -10.28 -10.67
N PHE A 174 1.57 -10.69 -9.57
CA PHE A 174 2.15 -10.71 -8.22
C PHE A 174 2.14 -12.09 -7.53
N GLY A 175 1.82 -13.16 -8.25
CA GLY A 175 2.10 -14.57 -7.94
C GLY A 175 0.88 -15.46 -7.65
N ASP A 176 0.74 -16.54 -8.43
CA ASP A 176 0.52 -17.95 -8.04
C ASP A 176 0.34 -18.80 -9.31
N PRO A 177 1.33 -19.61 -9.75
CA PRO A 177 1.17 -20.50 -10.90
C PRO A 177 0.22 -21.69 -10.63
N ALA A 178 -0.23 -21.91 -9.39
CA ALA A 178 -1.24 -22.94 -9.09
C ALA A 178 -2.67 -22.49 -9.44
N VAL A 179 -2.87 -21.21 -9.78
CA VAL A 179 -4.16 -20.69 -10.23
C VAL A 179 -4.43 -21.01 -11.71
N ASP A 180 -3.43 -21.45 -12.46
CA ASP A 180 -3.54 -21.76 -13.89
C ASP A 180 -4.11 -23.15 -14.20
N ARG A 181 -4.21 -24.07 -13.22
CA ARG A 181 -4.69 -25.45 -13.48
C ARG A 181 -6.15 -25.73 -13.10
N ASN A 182 -6.82 -24.82 -12.39
CA ASN A 182 -8.21 -25.00 -11.95
C ASN A 182 -9.16 -23.90 -12.47
N LEU A 183 -8.74 -23.14 -13.49
CA LEU A 183 -9.58 -22.15 -14.18
C LEU A 183 -9.87 -22.54 -15.65
N GLU A 184 -9.40 -23.71 -16.09
CA GLU A 184 -9.70 -24.29 -17.41
C GLU A 184 -10.85 -25.30 -17.39
N ASP A 185 -11.72 -25.27 -16.37
CA ASP A 185 -12.97 -26.03 -16.42
C ASP A 185 -14.18 -25.09 -16.29
N PRO A 186 -14.92 -24.84 -17.38
CA PRO A 186 -16.15 -24.07 -17.37
C PRO A 186 -17.39 -24.93 -17.02
N GLU A 187 -17.22 -26.15 -16.48
CA GLU A 187 -18.30 -26.95 -15.88
C GLU A 187 -18.47 -26.70 -14.36
#